data_AF-A0A165ISM3-F1
#
_entry.id   AF-A0A165ISM3-F1
#
_cell.length_a   1.000
_cell.length_b   1.000
_cell.length_c   1.000
_cell.angle_alpha   90.00
_cell.angle_beta   90.00
_cell.angle_gamma   90.00
#
_symmetry.space_group_name_H-M   'P 1'
#
loop_
_entity.id
_entity.type
_entity.pdbx_description
1 polymer ?
#
loop_
_entity_poly.entity_id
_entity_poly.type
_entity_poly.pdbx_seq_one_letter_code
_entity_poly.pdbx_strand_id
1 'polypeptide(L)'
;MPQAIDDAAREEYSARRVRRSSKEIMNPADTCLIGFGLPDGASAIVFCDPQTRQFLRAHPVYRMPLFIEPHFSSIPVFISDIPNRGKGLIASRAIVEGEHLFREPPLIIVAQAFRPDVAQQFDALITRAMPPLTLAALDQLSNCRASDNDGLGSRWGIVNTNMFDVCFPGIETVYGGCFQLLSRANHSCKPNVGFIWDYKTFQGSLIALRPIAAGEEVLLSYLKFTRKDSKAVRRAELQRCYRFKCTCEKCGPD
;
A
#
# COMPACT_ATOMS: atom_id res chain seq x y z
N MET A 1 -18.20 -15.80 20.20
CA MET A 1 -16.80 -15.47 20.55
C MET A 1 -15.85 -15.18 19.38
N PRO A 2 -16.16 -15.47 18.09
CA PRO A 2 -15.36 -14.96 16.95
C PRO A 2 -15.59 -13.47 16.63
N GLN A 3 -16.77 -12.94 16.96
CA GLN A 3 -17.15 -11.54 16.70
C GLN A 3 -16.36 -10.49 17.50
N ALA A 4 -15.87 -10.83 18.70
CA ALA A 4 -15.19 -9.88 19.57
C ALA A 4 -13.75 -9.54 19.11
N ILE A 5 -13.13 -10.40 18.29
CA ILE A 5 -11.80 -10.16 17.71
C ILE A 5 -11.92 -9.26 16.46
N ASP A 6 -13.04 -9.37 15.72
CA ASP A 6 -13.35 -8.56 14.53
C ASP A 6 -13.67 -7.10 14.88
N ASP A 7 -14.35 -6.87 16.01
CA ASP A 7 -14.65 -5.52 16.48
C ASP A 7 -13.40 -4.81 17.06
N ALA A 8 -12.49 -5.51 17.72
CA ALA A 8 -11.25 -4.92 18.26
C ALA A 8 -10.26 -4.51 17.14
N ALA A 9 -10.12 -5.32 16.08
CA ALA A 9 -9.30 -4.96 14.93
C ALA A 9 -9.92 -3.81 14.11
N ARG A 10 -11.26 -3.75 14.03
CA ARG A 10 -11.98 -2.63 13.39
C ARG A 10 -12.01 -1.37 14.25
N GLU A 11 -12.07 -1.49 15.56
CA GLU A 11 -11.95 -0.36 16.50
C GLU A 11 -10.53 0.17 16.53
N GLU A 12 -9.49 -0.66 16.53
CA GLU A 12 -8.11 -0.19 16.43
C GLU A 12 -7.83 0.49 15.07
N TYR A 13 -8.42 -0.02 13.98
CA TYR A 13 -8.37 0.60 12.65
C TYR A 13 -9.18 1.92 12.56
N SER A 14 -10.30 2.05 13.29
CA SER A 14 -11.18 3.22 13.24
C SER A 14 -10.90 4.28 14.31
N ALA A 15 -10.22 3.92 15.41
CA ALA A 15 -9.86 4.83 16.51
C ALA A 15 -8.60 5.66 16.23
N ARG A 16 -7.73 5.24 15.30
CA ARG A 16 -6.56 6.04 14.84
C ARG A 16 -6.93 7.22 13.94
N ARG A 17 -8.23 7.52 13.86
CA ARG A 17 -8.83 8.58 13.06
C ARG A 17 -8.64 9.93 13.74
N VAL A 18 -7.41 10.45 13.67
CA VAL A 18 -7.16 11.88 13.91
C VAL A 18 -7.44 12.63 12.62
N ARG A 19 -8.17 13.73 12.79
CA ARG A 19 -8.57 14.71 11.79
C ARG A 19 -7.43 15.04 10.83
N ARG A 20 -7.73 15.23 9.54
CA ARG A 20 -6.89 16.02 8.63
C ARG A 20 -6.81 17.45 9.19
N SER A 21 -5.85 17.67 10.08
CA SER A 21 -5.40 19.00 10.46
C SER A 21 -4.47 19.48 9.35
N SER A 22 -4.99 20.30 8.47
CA SER A 22 -4.18 21.17 7.64
C SER A 22 -3.47 22.18 8.57
N LYS A 23 -2.30 21.81 9.10
CA LYS A 23 -1.23 22.69 9.64
C LYS A 23 -0.21 21.86 10.41
N GLU A 24 0.83 21.44 9.69
CA GLU A 24 2.23 21.47 10.13
C GLU A 24 3.08 21.07 8.92
N ILE A 25 3.64 22.07 8.25
CA ILE A 25 4.61 21.85 7.17
C ILE A 25 5.94 21.56 7.88
N MET A 26 6.43 20.32 7.78
CA MET A 26 7.71 19.88 8.33
C MET A 26 8.87 20.79 7.91
N ASN A 27 9.83 21.05 8.82
CA ASN A 27 10.90 22.05 8.65
C ASN A 27 12.01 21.53 7.70
N PRO A 28 12.66 22.41 6.90
CA PRO A 28 14.11 22.36 6.63
C PRO A 28 14.84 21.03 6.48
N ALA A 29 15.23 20.57 7.66
CA ALA A 29 16.15 19.50 7.99
C ALA A 29 15.44 18.19 8.34
N ASP A 30 14.12 18.12 8.15
CA ASP A 30 13.25 17.08 8.73
C ASP A 30 12.85 15.98 7.74
N THR A 31 13.52 15.82 6.60
CA THR A 31 13.28 14.63 5.76
C THR A 31 14.54 13.80 5.60
N CYS A 32 14.47 12.59 6.12
CA CYS A 32 15.46 11.55 6.04
C CYS A 32 15.05 10.50 5.01
N LEU A 33 16.03 10.02 4.25
CA LEU A 33 15.92 8.85 3.41
C LEU A 33 16.77 7.74 4.02
N ILE A 34 16.15 6.62 4.37
CA ILE A 34 16.86 5.46 4.93
C ILE A 34 16.54 4.18 4.17
N GLY A 35 17.54 3.33 4.01
CA GLY A 35 17.32 1.91 3.75
C GLY A 35 16.95 1.21 5.06
N PHE A 36 15.93 0.35 5.00
CA PHE A 36 15.48 -0.53 6.08
C PHE A 36 15.55 -1.97 5.57
N GLY A 37 16.39 -2.80 6.18
CA GLY A 37 16.74 -4.13 5.70
C GLY A 37 18.21 -4.22 5.24
N LEU A 38 18.56 -5.29 4.53
CA LEU A 38 19.94 -5.47 4.04
C LEU A 38 20.20 -4.68 2.74
N PRO A 39 21.40 -4.07 2.58
CA PRO A 39 21.72 -3.26 1.40
C PRO A 39 21.77 -4.00 0.06
N ASP A 40 21.76 -5.34 0.07
CA ASP A 40 21.89 -6.23 -1.08
C ASP A 40 20.57 -6.50 -1.83
N GLY A 41 19.56 -5.67 -1.60
CA GLY A 41 18.27 -5.72 -2.29
C GLY A 41 17.13 -6.27 -1.44
N ALA A 42 17.41 -6.80 -0.25
CA ALA A 42 16.40 -7.19 0.74
C ALA A 42 16.05 -6.02 1.68
N SER A 43 15.83 -4.83 1.09
CA SER A 43 15.55 -3.58 1.82
C SER A 43 14.41 -2.77 1.23
N ALA A 44 13.67 -2.10 2.10
CA ALA A 44 12.76 -1.02 1.78
C ALA A 44 13.47 0.34 1.83
N ILE A 45 13.02 1.30 1.02
CA ILE A 45 13.40 2.70 1.17
C ILE A 45 12.32 3.46 1.96
N VAL A 46 12.71 4.23 2.97
CA VAL A 46 11.77 4.97 3.82
C VAL A 46 12.10 6.46 3.81
N PHE A 47 11.14 7.27 3.38
CA PHE A 47 11.13 8.72 3.57
C PHE A 47 10.40 9.03 4.87
N CYS A 48 11.10 9.61 5.84
CA CYS A 48 10.58 9.87 7.17
C CYS A 48 11.26 11.08 7.81
N ASP A 49 10.74 11.55 8.94
CA ASP A 49 11.40 12.57 9.74
C ASP A 49 12.58 12.03 10.58
N PRO A 50 13.46 12.89 11.14
CA PRO A 50 14.61 12.45 11.94
C PRO A 50 14.24 11.61 13.17
N GLN A 51 13.12 11.89 13.82
CA GLN A 51 12.65 11.13 14.98
C GLN A 51 12.19 9.74 14.55
N THR A 52 11.37 9.65 13.51
CA THR A 52 10.95 8.37 12.91
C THR A 52 12.15 7.57 12.40
N ARG A 53 13.17 8.23 11.83
CA ARG A 53 14.42 7.56 11.44
C ARG A 53 15.12 6.89 12.63
N GLN A 54 15.26 7.58 13.76
CA GLN A 54 15.87 7.00 14.95
C GLN A 54 15.05 5.83 15.49
N PHE A 55 13.73 5.99 15.51
CA PHE A 55 12.79 4.94 15.90
C PHE A 55 12.92 3.69 15.02
N LEU A 56 12.92 3.85 13.69
CA LEU A 56 13.06 2.74 12.74
C LEU A 56 14.44 2.06 12.83
N ARG A 57 15.50 2.81 13.14
CA ARG A 57 16.84 2.25 13.37
C ARG A 57 16.93 1.35 14.60
N ALA A 58 16.05 1.57 15.57
CA ALA A 58 15.94 0.73 16.76
C ALA A 58 15.06 -0.51 16.52
N HIS A 59 14.42 -0.64 15.35
CA HIS A 59 13.57 -1.79 15.06
C HIS A 59 14.39 -3.09 15.03
N PRO A 60 13.92 -4.19 15.65
CA PRO A 60 14.65 -5.46 15.70
C PRO A 60 15.08 -6.00 14.33
N VAL A 61 14.26 -5.78 13.29
CA VAL A 61 14.54 -6.23 11.92
C VAL A 61 15.21 -5.18 11.01
N TYR A 62 15.62 -4.02 11.55
CA TYR A 62 16.18 -2.90 10.76
C TYR A 62 17.35 -3.29 9.83
N ARG A 63 18.19 -4.25 10.24
CA ARG A 63 19.34 -4.76 9.46
C ARG A 63 19.23 -6.24 9.15
N MET A 64 18.02 -6.78 9.16
CA MET A 64 17.75 -8.15 8.76
C MET A 64 17.26 -8.18 7.31
N PRO A 65 17.47 -9.27 6.57
CA PRO A 65 16.92 -9.39 5.24
C PRO A 65 15.39 -9.41 5.31
N LEU A 66 14.75 -8.65 4.43
CA LEU A 66 13.31 -8.66 4.27
C LEU A 66 12.94 -9.50 3.05
N PHE A 67 12.21 -10.59 3.29
CA PHE A 67 11.72 -11.47 2.23
C PHE A 67 10.20 -11.52 2.24
N ILE A 68 9.64 -11.91 1.10
CA ILE A 68 8.24 -12.29 1.01
C ILE A 68 8.02 -13.66 1.67
N GLU A 69 6.90 -13.82 2.37
CA GLU A 69 6.54 -15.05 3.07
C GLU A 69 5.10 -15.49 2.74
N PRO A 70 4.84 -16.77 2.43
CA PRO A 70 5.82 -17.83 2.23
C PRO A 70 6.70 -17.55 0.98
N HIS A 71 7.70 -18.40 0.75
CA HIS A 71 8.51 -18.33 -0.47
C HIS A 71 7.62 -18.21 -1.72
N PHE A 72 8.06 -17.46 -2.73
CA PHE A 72 7.22 -17.07 -3.87
C PHE A 72 6.53 -18.24 -4.58
N SER A 73 7.15 -19.41 -4.60
CA SER A 73 6.59 -20.65 -5.18
C SER A 73 5.37 -21.21 -4.44
N SER A 74 5.11 -20.74 -3.23
CA SER A 74 4.03 -21.20 -2.35
C SER A 74 2.95 -20.14 -2.13
N ILE A 75 3.11 -18.95 -2.73
CA ILE A 75 2.11 -17.88 -2.67
C ILE A 75 0.88 -18.32 -3.47
N PRO A 76 -0.34 -18.28 -2.90
CA PRO A 76 -1.53 -18.84 -3.53
C PRO A 76 -2.14 -17.92 -4.60
N VAL A 77 -1.38 -16.99 -5.17
CA VAL A 77 -1.83 -16.08 -6.22
C VAL A 77 -0.82 -15.96 -7.35
N PHE A 78 -1.29 -15.61 -8.55
CA PHE A 78 -0.46 -15.24 -9.68
C PHE A 78 -0.96 -13.94 -10.32
N ILE A 79 -0.07 -13.24 -11.02
CA ILE A 79 -0.42 -12.01 -11.75
C ILE A 79 -1.00 -12.38 -13.11
N SER A 80 -2.11 -11.75 -13.49
CA SER A 80 -2.70 -11.85 -14.83
C SER A 80 -3.02 -10.48 -15.40
N ASP A 81 -3.04 -10.34 -16.73
CA ASP A 81 -3.67 -9.20 -17.37
C ASP A 81 -5.19 -9.31 -17.24
N ILE A 82 -5.81 -8.19 -16.86
CA ILE A 82 -7.24 -8.05 -16.61
C ILE A 82 -7.78 -7.03 -17.61
N PRO A 83 -8.74 -7.40 -18.47
CA PRO A 83 -9.28 -6.51 -19.49
C PRO A 83 -9.70 -5.15 -18.90
N ASN A 84 -9.16 -4.07 -19.48
CA ASN A 84 -9.41 -2.68 -19.08
C ASN A 84 -9.08 -2.31 -17.62
N ARG A 85 -8.38 -3.18 -16.88
CA ARG A 85 -8.00 -2.96 -15.47
C ARG A 85 -6.50 -3.20 -15.22
N GLY A 86 -5.71 -3.29 -16.29
CA GLY A 86 -4.26 -3.51 -16.18
C GLY A 86 -3.93 -4.92 -15.69
N LYS A 87 -3.04 -5.03 -14.71
CA LYS A 87 -2.69 -6.32 -14.09
C LYS A 87 -3.45 -6.51 -12.78
N GLY A 88 -3.83 -7.74 -12.48
CA GLY A 88 -4.54 -8.16 -11.27
C GLY A 88 -3.91 -9.39 -10.64
N LEU A 89 -4.28 -9.68 -9.39
CA LEU A 89 -3.96 -10.95 -8.74
C LEU A 89 -5.11 -11.95 -8.92
N ILE A 90 -4.80 -13.18 -9.30
CA ILE A 90 -5.75 -14.29 -9.42
C ILE A 90 -5.38 -15.39 -8.43
N ALA A 91 -6.37 -15.94 -7.73
CA ALA A 91 -6.18 -17.07 -6.83
C ALA A 91 -5.79 -18.34 -7.61
N SER A 92 -4.65 -18.94 -7.26
CA SER A 92 -4.16 -20.20 -7.86
C SER A 92 -4.90 -21.44 -7.34
N ARG A 93 -5.53 -21.32 -6.17
CA ARG A 93 -6.32 -22.36 -5.51
C ARG A 93 -7.47 -21.71 -4.74
N ALA A 94 -8.36 -22.52 -4.18
CA ALA A 94 -9.30 -22.03 -3.19
C ALA A 94 -8.55 -21.49 -1.95
N ILE A 95 -9.01 -20.35 -1.44
CA ILE A 95 -8.48 -19.67 -0.25
C ILE A 95 -9.63 -19.55 0.75
N VAL A 96 -9.37 -19.94 2.00
CA VAL A 96 -10.39 -19.92 3.05
C VAL A 96 -10.48 -18.53 3.68
N GLU A 97 -11.65 -18.20 4.24
CA GLU A 97 -11.83 -16.95 4.99
C GLU A 97 -10.85 -16.87 6.17
N GLY A 98 -10.28 -15.67 6.40
CA GLY A 98 -9.28 -15.42 7.43
C GLY A 98 -7.85 -15.85 7.05
N GLU A 99 -7.64 -16.51 5.90
CA GLU A 99 -6.31 -16.91 5.46
C GLU A 99 -5.46 -15.68 5.09
N HIS A 100 -4.23 -15.63 5.58
CA HIS A 100 -3.20 -14.70 5.11
C HIS A 100 -2.56 -15.27 3.84
N LEU A 101 -2.73 -14.58 2.71
CA LEU A 101 -2.25 -15.07 1.42
C LEU A 101 -0.72 -15.06 1.36
N PHE A 102 -0.11 -13.96 1.76
CA PHE A 102 1.34 -13.75 1.87
C PHE A 102 1.62 -12.48 2.68
N ARG A 103 2.89 -12.30 3.08
CA ARG A 103 3.45 -11.10 3.70
C ARG A 103 4.59 -10.59 2.86
N GLU A 104 4.58 -9.31 2.54
CA GLU A 104 5.52 -8.70 1.62
C GLU A 104 6.12 -7.42 2.23
N PRO A 105 7.45 -7.25 2.22
CA PRO A 105 8.06 -6.01 2.63
C PRO A 105 7.80 -4.90 1.60
N PRO A 106 7.67 -3.63 2.03
CA PRO A 106 7.44 -2.53 1.10
C PRO A 106 8.67 -2.30 0.22
N LEU A 107 8.45 -1.91 -1.03
CA LEU A 107 9.49 -1.33 -1.87
C LEU A 107 9.89 0.04 -1.34
N ILE A 108 8.89 0.83 -0.95
CA ILE A 108 9.05 2.18 -0.42
C ILE A 108 7.96 2.52 0.60
N ILE A 109 8.34 3.25 1.64
CA ILE A 109 7.42 3.95 2.54
C ILE A 109 7.68 5.45 2.44
N VAL A 110 6.60 6.22 2.34
CA VAL A 110 6.61 7.67 2.20
C VAL A 110 5.71 8.33 3.24
N ALA A 111 6.16 9.43 3.85
CA ALA A 111 5.25 10.30 4.58
C ALA A 111 4.23 10.89 3.58
N GLN A 112 2.95 10.96 3.95
CA GLN A 112 1.92 11.51 3.03
C GLN A 112 2.04 13.03 2.82
N ALA A 113 2.87 13.70 3.62
CA ALA A 113 3.21 15.10 3.45
C ALA A 113 4.73 15.24 3.29
N PHE A 114 5.13 15.96 2.24
CA PHE A 114 6.52 16.31 1.97
C PHE A 114 6.71 17.81 1.98
N ARG A 115 7.96 18.22 2.17
CA ARG A 115 8.40 19.55 1.78
C ARG A 115 8.37 19.67 0.24
N PRO A 116 8.02 20.84 -0.32
CA PRO A 116 7.94 21.04 -1.77
C PRO A 116 9.25 20.72 -2.52
N ASP A 117 10.41 21.05 -1.96
CA ASP A 117 11.72 20.80 -2.57
C ASP A 117 12.07 19.31 -2.63
N VAL A 118 11.73 18.55 -1.58
CA VAL A 118 11.87 17.09 -1.57
C VAL A 118 10.92 16.47 -2.59
N ALA A 119 9.69 16.96 -2.65
CA ALA A 119 8.68 16.49 -3.60
C ALA A 119 9.14 16.70 -5.06
N GLN A 120 9.72 17.86 -5.38
CA GLN A 120 10.26 18.14 -6.71
C GLN A 120 11.45 17.26 -7.10
N GLN A 121 12.21 16.78 -6.11
CA GLN A 121 13.38 15.92 -6.32
C GLN A 121 13.07 14.43 -6.12
N PHE A 122 11.81 14.06 -5.91
CA PHE A 122 11.41 12.71 -5.50
C PHE A 122 11.98 11.62 -6.41
N ASP A 123 11.78 11.75 -7.73
CA ASP A 123 12.26 10.78 -8.72
C ASP A 123 13.80 10.65 -8.71
N ALA A 124 14.53 11.76 -8.55
CA ALA A 124 15.99 11.74 -8.49
C ALA A 124 16.50 11.10 -7.18
N LEU A 125 15.85 11.39 -6.05
CA LEU A 125 16.20 10.83 -4.75
C LEU A 125 16.02 9.31 -4.72
N ILE A 126 14.89 8.79 -5.23
CA ILE A 126 14.66 7.34 -5.27
C ILE A 126 15.55 6.65 -6.29
N THR A 127 15.84 7.28 -7.44
CA THR A 127 16.79 6.73 -8.43
C THR A 127 18.16 6.48 -7.80
N ARG A 128 18.61 7.40 -6.96
CA ARG A 128 19.92 7.30 -6.30
C ARG A 128 19.93 6.33 -5.13
N ALA A 129 18.82 6.20 -4.40
CA ALA A 129 18.78 5.46 -3.14
C ALA A 129 18.29 4.02 -3.26
N MET A 130 17.41 3.72 -4.22
CA MET A 130 16.83 2.38 -4.37
C MET A 130 17.83 1.42 -5.03
N PRO A 131 17.90 0.16 -4.55
CA PRO A 131 18.53 -0.91 -5.31
C PRO A 131 17.89 -1.04 -6.69
N PRO A 132 18.65 -1.35 -7.76
CA PRO A 132 18.12 -1.39 -9.13
C PRO A 132 16.91 -2.32 -9.31
N LEU A 133 16.91 -3.49 -8.67
CA LEU A 133 15.79 -4.44 -8.73
C LEU A 133 14.54 -3.89 -8.04
N THR A 134 14.68 -3.23 -6.90
CA THR A 134 13.59 -2.57 -6.17
C THR A 134 12.99 -1.43 -7.00
N LEU A 135 13.84 -0.61 -7.64
CA LEU A 135 13.40 0.48 -8.51
C LEU A 135 12.68 -0.06 -9.75
N ALA A 136 13.21 -1.11 -10.38
CA ALA A 136 12.56 -1.75 -11.51
C ALA A 136 11.20 -2.37 -11.16
N ALA A 137 11.07 -2.95 -9.96
CA ALA A 137 9.79 -3.46 -9.45
C ALA A 137 8.77 -2.32 -9.25
N LEU A 138 9.20 -1.17 -8.70
CA LEU A 138 8.36 0.01 -8.55
C LEU A 138 7.90 0.55 -9.91
N ASP A 139 8.83 0.69 -10.87
CA ASP A 139 8.55 1.25 -12.20
C ASP A 139 7.57 0.40 -13.03
N GLN A 140 7.33 -0.86 -12.66
CA GLN A 140 6.34 -1.74 -13.28
C GLN A 140 4.92 -1.62 -12.70
N LEU A 141 4.72 -0.82 -11.65
CA LEU A 141 3.41 -0.60 -11.06
C LEU A 141 2.58 0.41 -11.87
N SER A 142 1.27 0.42 -11.65
CA SER A 142 0.35 1.28 -12.40
C SER A 142 0.57 2.76 -12.08
N ASN A 143 0.44 3.64 -13.07
CA ASN A 143 0.45 5.08 -12.87
C ASN A 143 -0.82 5.70 -13.46
N CYS A 144 -1.88 5.82 -12.66
CA CYS A 144 -3.10 6.48 -13.11
C CYS A 144 -2.96 8.01 -13.11
N ARG A 145 -1.81 8.54 -12.68
CA ARG A 145 -1.50 9.97 -12.57
C ARG A 145 -0.44 10.46 -13.56
N ALA A 146 -0.18 9.68 -14.62
CA ALA A 146 0.89 10.00 -15.57
C ALA A 146 0.70 11.36 -16.25
N SER A 147 -0.55 11.81 -16.42
CA SER A 147 -0.90 13.11 -17.01
C SER A 147 -1.08 14.24 -16.01
N ASP A 148 -1.10 13.96 -14.70
CA ASP A 148 -1.43 14.91 -13.63
C ASP A 148 -0.70 14.59 -12.31
N ASN A 149 0.62 14.39 -12.40
CA ASN A 149 1.49 14.06 -11.27
C ASN A 149 1.88 15.26 -10.38
N ASP A 150 1.11 16.36 -10.45
CA ASP A 150 1.36 17.61 -9.71
C ASP A 150 2.77 18.22 -9.97
N GLY A 151 3.42 17.85 -11.08
CA GLY A 151 4.79 18.26 -11.40
C GLY A 151 5.88 17.56 -10.57
N LEU A 152 5.53 16.50 -9.83
CA LEU A 152 6.41 15.80 -8.88
C LEU A 152 7.12 14.57 -9.48
N GLY A 153 6.99 14.35 -10.79
CA GLY A 153 7.64 13.24 -11.49
C GLY A 153 6.75 12.01 -11.66
N SER A 154 7.15 11.12 -12.57
CA SER A 154 6.33 9.96 -12.95
C SER A 154 6.28 8.93 -11.82
N ARG A 155 7.36 8.77 -11.05
CA ARG A 155 7.40 7.78 -9.98
C ARG A 155 6.66 8.23 -8.73
N TRP A 156 6.55 9.53 -8.46
CA TRP A 156 5.58 10.01 -7.48
C TRP A 156 4.15 9.60 -7.87
N GLY A 157 3.78 9.75 -9.14
CA GLY A 157 2.50 9.30 -9.67
C GLY A 157 2.26 7.80 -9.43
N ILE A 158 3.29 6.97 -9.65
CA ILE A 158 3.26 5.53 -9.33
C ILE A 158 3.03 5.29 -7.83
N VAL A 159 3.85 5.87 -6.96
CA VAL A 159 3.75 5.66 -5.50
C VAL A 159 2.37 6.10 -4.99
N ASN A 160 1.90 7.27 -5.42
CA ASN A 160 0.60 7.82 -5.01
C ASN A 160 -0.59 7.01 -5.54
N THR A 161 -0.43 6.32 -6.68
CA THR A 161 -1.44 5.41 -7.22
C THR A 161 -1.56 4.12 -6.38
N ASN A 162 -0.47 3.64 -5.79
CA ASN A 162 -0.36 2.26 -5.30
C ASN A 162 -0.16 2.12 -3.79
N MET A 163 -0.06 3.23 -3.04
CA MET A 163 0.25 3.19 -1.62
C MET A 163 -0.92 2.72 -0.74
N PHE A 164 -0.57 1.97 0.30
CA PHE A 164 -1.44 1.56 1.40
C PHE A 164 -1.07 2.33 2.66
N ASP A 165 -2.05 2.60 3.54
CA ASP A 165 -1.74 3.24 4.81
C ASP A 165 -0.83 2.34 5.66
N VAL A 166 0.28 2.90 6.10
CA VAL A 166 1.26 2.28 6.99
C VAL A 166 1.37 3.13 8.24
N CYS A 167 1.50 2.48 9.39
CA CYS A 167 1.59 3.17 10.67
C CYS A 167 2.71 2.58 11.53
N PHE A 168 3.31 3.43 12.35
CA PHE A 168 4.38 3.05 13.27
C PHE A 168 3.91 3.31 14.72
N PRO A 169 4.13 2.38 15.66
CA PRO A 169 3.71 2.58 17.05
C PRO A 169 4.29 3.86 17.65
N GLY A 170 3.44 4.71 18.22
CA GLY A 170 3.86 5.96 18.86
C GLY A 170 4.27 7.08 17.89
N ILE A 171 4.07 6.90 16.58
CA ILE A 171 4.31 7.93 15.57
C ILE A 171 2.97 8.36 14.97
N GLU A 172 2.65 9.65 15.06
CA GLU A 172 1.39 10.21 14.57
C GLU A 172 1.39 10.45 13.05
N THR A 173 2.58 10.66 12.47
CA THR A 173 2.74 10.89 11.03
C THR A 173 2.13 9.75 10.23
N VAL A 174 1.30 10.09 9.24
CA VAL A 174 0.65 9.12 8.36
C VAL A 174 1.61 8.75 7.23
N TYR A 175 1.87 7.46 7.07
CA TYR A 175 2.73 6.92 6.02
C TYR A 175 1.92 6.16 4.97
N GLY A 176 2.44 6.13 3.75
CA GLY A 176 1.99 5.28 2.65
C GLY A 176 3.09 4.29 2.27
N GLY A 177 2.77 3.00 2.17
CA GLY A 177 3.68 1.94 1.73
C GLY A 177 3.30 1.44 0.33
N CYS A 178 4.27 1.30 -0.56
CA CYS A 178 4.10 0.74 -1.89
C CYS A 178 4.82 -0.62 -1.97
N PHE A 179 4.22 -1.60 -2.65
CA PHE A 179 4.61 -3.00 -2.60
C PHE A 179 4.60 -3.60 -4.02
N GLN A 180 5.28 -4.72 -4.26
CA GLN A 180 5.36 -5.28 -5.61
C GLN A 180 4.13 -6.12 -5.96
N LEU A 181 3.74 -7.07 -5.11
CA LEU A 181 2.56 -7.93 -5.31
C LEU A 181 1.30 -7.32 -4.74
N LEU A 182 1.32 -6.76 -3.51
CA LEU A 182 0.12 -6.19 -2.88
C LEU A 182 -0.52 -5.10 -3.74
N SER A 183 0.29 -4.25 -4.39
CA SER A 183 -0.17 -3.20 -5.30
C SER A 183 -0.75 -3.71 -6.63
N ARG A 184 -0.77 -5.03 -6.87
CA ARG A 184 -1.44 -5.65 -8.02
C ARG A 184 -2.89 -6.04 -7.74
N ALA A 185 -3.34 -6.05 -6.49
CA ALA A 185 -4.72 -6.36 -6.19
C ALA A 185 -5.63 -5.21 -6.66
N ASN A 186 -6.64 -5.52 -7.47
CA ASN A 186 -7.53 -4.52 -8.06
C ASN A 186 -8.63 -4.07 -7.10
N HIS A 187 -9.30 -2.97 -7.45
CA HIS A 187 -10.42 -2.45 -6.67
C HIS A 187 -11.72 -3.26 -6.83
N SER A 188 -12.42 -3.49 -5.72
CA SER A 188 -13.87 -3.74 -5.68
C SER A 188 -14.53 -3.03 -4.50
N CYS A 189 -15.73 -2.48 -4.71
CA CYS A 189 -16.56 -1.95 -3.63
C CYS A 189 -17.17 -3.07 -2.74
N LYS A 190 -17.03 -4.32 -3.16
CA LYS A 190 -17.30 -5.56 -2.40
C LYS A 190 -16.04 -6.44 -2.49
N PRO A 191 -14.98 -6.07 -1.76
CA PRO A 191 -13.69 -6.77 -1.84
C PRO A 191 -13.79 -8.19 -1.27
N ASN A 192 -12.81 -9.03 -1.59
CA ASN A 192 -12.64 -10.35 -0.99
C ASN A 192 -11.37 -10.45 -0.14
N VAL A 193 -10.52 -9.43 -0.15
CA VAL A 193 -9.37 -9.30 0.76
C VAL A 193 -9.33 -7.94 1.45
N GLY A 194 -8.70 -7.92 2.63
CA GLY A 194 -8.29 -6.72 3.36
C GLY A 194 -6.77 -6.62 3.40
N PHE A 195 -6.26 -5.40 3.57
CA PHE A 195 -4.83 -5.16 3.80
C PHE A 195 -4.53 -5.06 5.30
N ILE A 196 -3.43 -5.67 5.73
CA ILE A 196 -2.91 -5.58 7.09
C ILE A 196 -1.45 -5.14 7.01
N TRP A 197 -1.07 -4.18 7.85
CA TRP A 197 0.32 -3.80 8.09
C TRP A 197 0.80 -4.40 9.42
N ASP A 198 1.89 -5.17 9.39
CA ASP A 198 2.56 -5.68 10.58
C ASP A 198 3.89 -4.92 10.77
N TYR A 199 3.90 -4.03 11.76
CA TYR A 199 5.12 -3.30 12.12
C TYR A 199 6.22 -4.23 12.62
N LYS A 200 5.89 -5.31 13.35
CA LYS A 200 6.89 -6.19 13.99
C LYS A 200 7.74 -6.92 12.98
N THR A 201 7.15 -7.31 11.84
CA THR A 201 7.88 -7.93 10.73
C THR A 201 8.19 -6.94 9.61
N PHE A 202 7.69 -5.71 9.69
CA PHE A 202 7.82 -4.66 8.69
C PHE A 202 7.26 -5.06 7.31
N GLN A 203 6.11 -5.73 7.30
CA GLN A 203 5.50 -6.29 6.09
C GLN A 203 4.00 -5.94 5.99
N GLY A 204 3.50 -5.84 4.76
CA GLY A 204 2.08 -5.81 4.43
C GLY A 204 1.55 -7.21 4.11
N SER A 205 0.25 -7.45 4.26
CA SER A 205 -0.39 -8.74 3.97
C SER A 205 -1.81 -8.56 3.42
N LEU A 206 -2.27 -9.50 2.58
CA LEU A 206 -3.68 -9.64 2.25
C LEU A 206 -4.29 -10.76 3.09
N ILE A 207 -5.41 -10.46 3.74
CA ILE A 207 -6.24 -11.44 4.46
C ILE A 207 -7.56 -11.64 3.71
N ALA A 208 -7.97 -12.89 3.52
CA ALA A 208 -9.25 -13.21 2.92
C ALA A 208 -10.41 -12.81 3.86
N LEU A 209 -11.33 -11.99 3.35
CA LEU A 209 -12.54 -11.52 4.07
C LEU A 209 -13.76 -12.44 3.84
N ARG A 210 -13.61 -13.40 2.93
CA ARG A 210 -14.58 -14.43 2.57
C ARG A 210 -13.84 -15.53 1.79
N PRO A 211 -14.44 -16.71 1.59
CA PRO A 211 -13.86 -17.71 0.69
C PRO A 211 -13.64 -17.12 -0.72
N ILE A 212 -12.50 -17.47 -1.32
CA ILE A 212 -12.11 -17.08 -2.68
C ILE A 212 -11.91 -18.36 -3.49
N ALA A 213 -12.60 -18.49 -4.61
CA ALA A 213 -12.48 -19.67 -5.47
C ALA A 213 -11.16 -19.66 -6.26
N ALA A 214 -10.68 -20.84 -6.65
CA ALA A 214 -9.58 -20.93 -7.61
C ALA A 214 -9.97 -20.23 -8.92
N GLY A 215 -9.08 -19.40 -9.46
CA GLY A 215 -9.34 -18.57 -10.64
C GLY A 215 -10.11 -17.27 -10.35
N GLU A 216 -10.58 -17.04 -9.13
CA GLU A 216 -11.22 -15.76 -8.76
C GLU A 216 -10.15 -14.66 -8.59
N GLU A 217 -10.47 -13.44 -9.01
CA GLU A 217 -9.61 -12.27 -8.82
C GLU A 217 -9.56 -11.86 -7.34
N VAL A 218 -8.37 -11.58 -6.84
CA VAL A 218 -8.13 -11.03 -5.50
C VAL A 218 -8.29 -9.51 -5.55
N LEU A 219 -9.31 -9.02 -4.85
CA LEU A 219 -9.85 -7.67 -4.95
C LEU A 219 -9.88 -6.99 -3.57
N LEU A 220 -9.23 -5.83 -3.48
CA LEU A 220 -9.22 -4.97 -2.28
C LEU A 220 -10.12 -3.75 -2.47
N SER A 221 -10.39 -3.00 -1.41
CA SER A 221 -11.07 -1.70 -1.52
C SER A 221 -10.08 -0.55 -1.44
N TYR A 222 -9.87 0.16 -2.56
CA TYR A 222 -9.12 1.42 -2.60
C TYR A 222 -9.77 2.56 -1.81
N LEU A 223 -11.03 2.38 -1.39
CA LEU A 223 -11.80 3.42 -0.74
C LEU A 223 -11.75 3.29 0.78
N LYS A 224 -11.51 4.41 1.46
CA LYS A 224 -11.56 4.56 2.93
C LYS A 224 -12.97 4.92 3.40
N PHE A 225 -13.97 4.16 2.96
CA PHE A 225 -15.39 4.52 3.11
C PHE A 225 -16.19 3.50 3.92
N THR A 226 -17.34 3.94 4.41
CA THR A 226 -18.24 3.09 5.18
C THR A 226 -19.19 2.34 4.24
N ARG A 227 -19.79 1.24 4.71
CA ARG A 227 -20.75 0.46 3.90
C ARG A 227 -21.97 1.29 3.41
N LYS A 228 -22.20 2.48 3.98
CA LYS A 228 -23.37 3.36 3.75
C LYS A 228 -23.21 4.30 2.55
N ASP A 229 -22.02 4.44 1.98
CA ASP A 229 -21.78 5.41 0.90
C ASP A 229 -22.44 4.97 -0.43
N SER A 230 -23.11 5.91 -1.10
CA SER A 230 -23.90 5.64 -2.32
C SER A 230 -23.01 5.25 -3.52
N LYS A 231 -23.62 4.61 -4.55
CA LYS A 231 -22.93 4.27 -5.82
C LYS A 231 -22.25 5.51 -6.44
N ALA A 232 -22.94 6.66 -6.42
CA ALA A 232 -22.43 7.91 -6.95
C ALA A 232 -21.20 8.41 -6.19
N VAL A 233 -21.24 8.40 -4.85
CA VAL A 233 -20.10 8.83 -4.01
C VAL A 233 -18.87 7.96 -4.25
N ARG A 234 -19.05 6.62 -4.29
CA ARG A 234 -17.93 5.69 -4.54
C ARG A 234 -17.32 5.90 -5.92
N ARG A 235 -18.14 6.04 -6.98
CA ARG A 235 -17.65 6.29 -8.34
C ARG A 235 -16.95 7.66 -8.46
N ALA A 236 -17.49 8.70 -7.82
CA ALA A 236 -16.88 10.02 -7.82
C ALA A 236 -15.48 10.01 -7.20
N GLU A 237 -15.30 9.34 -6.06
CA GLU A 237 -13.98 9.24 -5.43
C GLU A 237 -12.99 8.41 -6.24
N LEU A 238 -13.42 7.28 -6.82
CA LEU A 238 -12.56 6.46 -7.67
C LEU A 238 -12.14 7.21 -8.93
N GLN A 239 -13.03 7.98 -9.54
CA GLN A 239 -12.67 8.87 -10.64
C GLN A 239 -11.65 9.93 -10.17
N ARG A 240 -11.91 10.57 -9.02
CA ARG A 240 -11.06 11.63 -8.44
C ARG A 240 -9.70 11.16 -7.97
N CYS A 241 -9.53 9.89 -7.58
CA CYS A 241 -8.25 9.39 -7.06
C CYS A 241 -7.51 8.47 -8.04
N TYR A 242 -8.26 7.67 -8.80
CA TYR A 242 -7.74 6.56 -9.59
C TYR A 242 -8.12 6.62 -11.08
N ARG A 243 -8.84 7.68 -11.49
CA ARG A 243 -9.18 7.98 -12.90
C ARG A 243 -9.98 6.87 -13.61
N PHE A 244 -10.73 6.05 -12.89
CA PHE A 244 -11.58 5.02 -13.50
C PHE A 244 -13.00 5.01 -12.93
N LYS A 245 -13.92 4.51 -13.76
CA LYS A 245 -15.31 4.24 -13.39
C LYS A 245 -15.47 2.81 -12.91
N CYS A 246 -15.91 2.63 -11.66
CA CYS A 246 -16.08 1.29 -11.10
C CYS A 246 -17.32 0.57 -11.61
N THR A 247 -17.10 -0.65 -12.09
CA THR A 247 -18.10 -1.60 -12.62
C THR A 247 -18.15 -2.91 -11.84
N CYS A 248 -17.56 -2.96 -10.63
CA CYS A 248 -17.59 -4.16 -9.77
C CYS A 248 -19.02 -4.58 -9.41
N GLU A 249 -19.19 -5.80 -8.89
CA GLU A 249 -20.49 -6.39 -8.51
C GLU A 249 -21.41 -5.42 -7.74
N LYS A 250 -20.88 -4.68 -6.76
CA LYS A 250 -21.67 -3.73 -5.95
C LYS A 250 -22.06 -2.44 -6.68
N CYS A 251 -21.32 -2.06 -7.72
CA CYS A 251 -21.63 -0.88 -8.53
C CYS A 251 -22.47 -1.23 -9.77
N GLY A 252 -22.34 -2.46 -10.27
CA GLY A 252 -22.92 -2.90 -11.54
C GLY A 252 -22.34 -2.17 -12.76
N PRO A 253 -22.85 -2.48 -13.96
CA PRO A 253 -22.64 -1.64 -15.13
C PRO A 253 -23.26 -0.25 -14.92
N ASP A 254 -23.11 0.62 -15.91
CA ASP A 254 -23.43 2.05 -15.82
C ASP A 254 -24.74 2.38 -15.12
#